data_AF-A0A1G0M5E3-F1
#
_entry.id   AF-A0A1G0M5E3-F1
#
_cell.length_a   1.000
_cell.length_b   1.000
_cell.length_c   1.000
_cell.angle_alpha   90.00
_cell.angle_beta   90.00
_cell.angle_gamma   90.00
#
_symmetry.space_group_name_H-M   'P 1'
#
loop_
_entity.id
_entity.type
_entity.pdbx_description
1 polymer ?
#
loop_
_entity_poly.entity_id
_entity_poly.type
_entity_poly.pdbx_seq_one_letter_code
_entity_poly.pdbx_strand_id
1 'polypeptide(L)'
;MVRLVLELIEQFIVLVFLELKLAALEIKRNMNSARNGAVLLGMGAFLLLFAVPVLVATAVAALALALPVWFAALIMAVVLLFVGAAFLMTGLSKVKHFTVVPTDTLDRVESISKKLKKHAEQHGHV
;
A
#
# COMPACT_ATOMS: atom_id res chain seq x y z
N MET A 1 44.68 -13.39 30.81
CA MET A 1 44.26 -13.23 29.40
C MET A 1 42.78 -13.53 29.19
N VAL A 2 42.23 -14.67 29.66
CA VAL A 2 40.83 -15.07 29.38
C VAL A 2 39.75 -14.06 29.87
N ARG A 3 39.99 -13.34 30.97
CA ARG A 3 39.03 -12.36 31.52
C ARG A 3 38.74 -11.16 30.61
N LEU A 4 39.75 -10.68 29.88
CA LEU A 4 39.60 -9.52 28.97
C LEU A 4 38.74 -9.85 27.74
N VAL A 5 38.84 -11.10 27.25
CA VAL A 5 38.04 -11.58 26.11
C VAL A 5 36.57 -11.73 26.50
N LEU A 6 36.31 -12.21 27.72
CA LEU A 6 34.97 -12.28 28.28
C LEU A 6 34.34 -10.89 28.41
N GLU A 7 35.07 -9.91 28.97
CA GLU A 7 34.58 -8.52 29.12
C GLU A 7 34.29 -7.84 27.77
N LEU A 8 35.12 -8.07 26.75
CA LEU A 8 34.91 -7.48 25.42
C LEU A 8 33.69 -8.06 24.72
N ILE A 9 33.47 -9.37 24.82
CA ILE A 9 32.28 -10.04 24.27
C ILE A 9 31.02 -9.54 24.98
N GLU A 10 31.08 -9.38 26.30
CA GLU A 10 29.96 -8.89 27.11
C GLU A 10 29.59 -7.44 26.74
N GLN A 11 30.58 -6.56 26.57
CA GLN A 11 30.37 -5.18 26.11
C GLN A 11 29.80 -5.12 24.69
N PHE A 12 30.29 -5.97 23.78
CA PHE A 12 29.78 -6.05 22.41
C PHE A 12 28.32 -6.50 22.38
N ILE A 13 27.95 -7.52 23.18
CA ILE A 13 26.57 -7.99 23.31
C ILE A 13 25.68 -6.87 23.86
N VAL A 14 26.12 -6.17 24.91
CA VAL A 14 25.37 -5.05 25.51
C VAL A 14 25.16 -3.91 24.50
N LEU A 15 26.18 -3.58 23.70
CA LEU A 15 26.11 -2.54 22.67
C LEU A 15 25.08 -2.89 21.59
N VAL A 16 25.12 -4.12 21.06
CA VAL A 16 24.16 -4.59 20.05
C VAL A 16 22.73 -4.51 20.60
N PHE A 17 22.49 -4.93 21.85
CA PHE A 17 21.16 -4.79 22.46
C PHE A 17 20.72 -3.33 22.64
N LEU A 18 21.64 -2.43 22.98
CA LEU A 18 21.35 -1.01 23.13
C LEU A 18 20.99 -0.36 21.78
N GLU A 19 21.72 -0.70 20.73
CA GLU A 19 21.51 -0.18 19.39
C GLU A 19 20.20 -0.70 18.78
N LEU A 20 19.86 -1.98 19.03
CA LEU A 20 18.54 -2.53 18.70
C LEU A 20 17.41 -1.81 19.45
N LYS A 21 17.60 -1.51 20.74
CA LYS A 21 16.61 -0.77 21.54
C LYS A 21 16.44 0.66 21.04
N LEU A 22 17.52 1.31 20.63
CA LEU A 22 17.50 2.65 20.06
C LEU A 22 16.82 2.65 18.68
N ALA A 23 17.15 1.70 17.81
CA ALA A 23 16.50 1.52 16.52
C ALA A 23 14.99 1.28 16.67
N ALA A 24 14.58 0.46 17.65
CA ALA A 24 13.16 0.24 17.96
C ALA A 24 12.45 1.55 18.41
N LEU A 25 13.12 2.39 19.21
CA LEU A 25 12.60 3.68 19.63
C LEU A 25 12.49 4.67 18.46
N GLU A 26 13.48 4.71 17.58
CA GLU A 26 13.48 5.58 16.41
C GLU A 26 12.38 5.19 15.41
N ILE A 27 12.22 3.89 15.16
CA ILE A 27 11.09 3.36 14.38
C ILE A 27 9.76 3.80 15.00
N LYS A 28 9.59 3.65 16.33
CA LYS A 28 8.37 4.08 17.02
C LYS A 28 8.13 5.60 16.92
N ARG A 29 9.20 6.41 16.98
CA ARG A 29 9.13 7.88 16.84
C ARG A 29 8.74 8.30 15.42
N ASN A 30 9.31 7.62 14.42
CA ASN A 30 8.95 7.81 13.01
C ASN A 30 7.51 7.37 12.73
N MET A 31 7.07 6.25 13.31
CA MET A 31 5.69 5.77 13.23
C MET A 31 4.69 6.76 13.84
N ASN A 32 5.00 7.39 14.97
CA ASN A 32 4.10 8.39 15.57
C ASN A 32 3.91 9.62 14.68
N SER A 33 4.99 10.08 14.03
CA SER A 33 4.91 11.21 13.11
C SER A 33 4.15 10.84 11.84
N ALA A 34 4.40 9.65 11.28
CA ALA A 34 3.65 9.11 10.15
C ALA A 34 2.17 8.90 10.49
N ARG A 35 1.86 8.46 11.72
CA ARG A 35 0.48 8.27 12.21
C ARG A 35 -0.29 9.57 12.25
N ASN A 36 0.30 10.64 12.79
CA ASN A 36 -0.37 11.94 12.85
C ASN A 36 -0.66 12.45 11.43
N GLY A 37 0.29 12.29 10.50
CA GLY A 37 0.08 12.60 9.08
C GLY A 37 -1.06 11.76 8.47
N ALA A 38 -1.09 10.46 8.73
CA ALA A 38 -2.14 9.57 8.23
C ALA A 38 -3.54 9.93 8.79
N VAL A 39 -3.63 10.37 10.04
CA VAL A 39 -4.89 10.84 10.64
C VAL A 39 -5.39 12.10 9.96
N LEU A 40 -4.52 13.11 9.78
CA LEU A 40 -4.91 14.34 9.09
C LEU A 40 -5.30 14.08 7.63
N LEU A 41 -4.55 13.23 6.91
CA LEU A 41 -4.89 12.82 5.55
C LEU A 41 -6.23 12.05 5.52
N GLY A 42 -6.47 11.17 6.48
CA GLY A 42 -7.73 10.44 6.61
C GLY A 42 -8.92 11.37 6.85
N MET A 43 -8.78 12.36 7.75
CA MET A 43 -9.80 13.38 8.00
C MET A 43 -10.05 14.26 6.77
N GLY A 44 -8.99 14.68 6.09
CA GLY A 44 -9.09 15.46 4.86
C GLY A 44 -9.79 14.68 3.74
N ALA A 45 -9.41 13.42 3.53
CA ALA A 45 -10.05 12.53 2.56
C ALA A 45 -11.53 12.30 2.90
N PHE A 46 -11.85 12.13 4.19
CA PHE A 46 -13.24 11.99 4.65
C PHE A 46 -14.06 13.24 4.34
N LEU A 47 -13.54 14.44 4.63
CA LEU A 47 -14.23 15.70 4.29
C LEU A 47 -14.43 15.86 2.78
N LEU A 48 -13.40 15.55 1.97
CA LEU A 48 -13.51 15.58 0.52
C LEU A 48 -14.56 14.59 -0.01
N LEU A 49 -14.74 13.44 0.65
CA LEU A 49 -15.79 12.49 0.28
C LEU A 49 -17.20 13.10 0.42
N PHE A 50 -17.44 13.94 1.43
CA PHE A 50 -18.72 14.68 1.57
C PHE A 50 -18.83 15.89 0.64
N ALA A 51 -17.71 16.48 0.23
CA ALA A 51 -17.74 17.61 -0.70
C ALA A 51 -18.30 17.21 -2.08
N VAL A 52 -18.02 15.99 -2.54
CA VAL A 52 -18.49 15.47 -3.84
C VAL A 52 -20.03 15.52 -3.98
N PRO A 53 -20.84 14.89 -3.10
CA PRO A 53 -22.29 14.94 -3.23
C PRO A 53 -22.86 16.36 -3.09
N VAL A 54 -22.23 17.23 -2.30
CA VAL A 54 -22.63 18.64 -2.18
C VAL A 54 -22.38 19.39 -3.49
N LEU A 55 -21.23 19.19 -4.14
CA LEU A 55 -20.94 19.77 -5.45
C LEU A 55 -21.89 19.24 -6.53
N VAL A 56 -22.21 17.95 -6.51
CA VAL A 56 -23.21 17.36 -7.42
C VAL A 56 -24.58 18.00 -7.21
N ALA A 57 -25.04 18.12 -5.96
CA ALA A 57 -26.32 18.78 -5.65
C ALA A 57 -26.32 20.25 -6.10
N THR A 58 -25.21 20.97 -5.89
CA THR A 58 -25.03 22.36 -6.33
C THR A 58 -25.10 22.46 -7.85
N ALA A 59 -24.46 21.55 -8.59
CA ALA A 59 -24.52 21.52 -10.04
C ALA A 59 -25.95 21.24 -10.53
N VAL A 60 -26.64 20.26 -9.94
CA VAL A 60 -28.05 19.98 -10.26
C VAL A 60 -28.93 21.20 -10.00
N ALA A 61 -28.75 21.88 -8.86
CA ALA A 61 -29.50 23.09 -8.52
C ALA A 61 -29.22 24.25 -9.50
N ALA A 62 -27.96 24.42 -9.91
CA ALA A 62 -27.58 25.41 -10.91
C ALA A 62 -28.21 25.12 -12.28
N LEU A 63 -28.20 23.87 -12.74
CA LEU A 63 -28.91 23.46 -13.97
C LEU A 63 -30.42 23.66 -13.83
N ALA A 64 -30.99 23.39 -12.65
CA ALA A 64 -32.41 23.54 -12.39
C ALA A 64 -32.93 25.00 -12.50
N LEU A 65 -32.03 26.00 -12.56
CA LEU A 65 -32.40 27.39 -12.85
C LEU A 65 -32.86 27.59 -14.31
N ALA A 66 -32.42 26.74 -15.23
CA ALA A 66 -32.70 26.85 -16.67
C ALA A 66 -33.63 25.74 -17.20
N LEU A 67 -33.73 24.59 -16.52
CA LEU A 67 -34.53 23.43 -16.92
C LEU A 67 -35.20 22.75 -15.71
N PRO A 68 -36.23 21.90 -15.91
CA PRO A 68 -36.86 21.17 -14.84
C PRO A 68 -35.87 20.29 -14.04
N VAL A 69 -36.09 20.20 -12.73
CA VAL A 69 -35.18 19.50 -11.79
C VAL A 69 -34.88 18.05 -12.21
N TRP A 70 -35.86 17.34 -12.78
CA TRP A 70 -35.70 15.96 -13.21
C TRP A 70 -34.75 15.83 -14.41
N PHE A 71 -34.76 16.78 -15.35
CA PHE A 71 -33.83 16.83 -16.48
C PHE A 71 -32.42 17.21 -16.01
N ALA A 72 -32.30 18.18 -15.11
CA ALA A 72 -31.02 18.58 -14.53
C ALA A 72 -30.33 17.40 -13.82
N ALA A 73 -31.10 16.64 -13.02
CA ALA A 73 -30.61 15.44 -12.35
C ALA A 73 -30.17 14.34 -13.34
N LEU A 74 -30.94 14.11 -14.42
CA LEU A 74 -30.57 13.14 -15.46
C LEU A 74 -29.26 13.51 -16.18
N ILE A 75 -29.10 14.78 -16.56
CA ILE A 75 -27.87 15.25 -17.23
C ILE A 75 -26.67 15.03 -16.32
N MET A 76 -26.76 15.45 -15.06
CA MET A 76 -25.67 15.26 -14.10
C MET A 76 -25.39 13.79 -13.81
N ALA A 77 -26.41 12.93 -13.77
CA ALA A 77 -26.23 11.49 -13.61
C ALA A 77 -25.43 10.90 -14.78
N VAL A 78 -25.75 11.28 -16.02
CA VAL A 78 -25.00 10.85 -17.21
C VAL A 78 -23.55 11.33 -17.16
N VAL A 79 -23.32 12.60 -16.81
CA VAL A 79 -21.95 13.15 -16.64
C VAL A 79 -21.16 12.35 -15.60
N LEU A 80 -21.76 12.06 -14.44
CA LEU A 80 -21.13 11.26 -13.39
C LEU A 80 -20.83 9.82 -13.84
N LEU A 81 -21.70 9.20 -14.64
CA LEU A 81 -21.45 7.87 -15.20
C LEU A 81 -20.23 7.87 -16.13
N PHE A 82 -20.09 8.88 -17.00
CA PHE A 82 -18.93 8.99 -17.88
C PHE A 82 -17.63 9.23 -17.11
N VAL A 83 -17.66 10.14 -16.14
CA VAL A 83 -16.50 10.40 -15.27
C VAL A 83 -16.14 9.14 -14.48
N GLY A 84 -17.13 8.49 -13.83
CA GLY A 84 -16.94 7.25 -13.09
C GLY A 84 -16.40 6.12 -13.95
N ALA A 85 -16.90 5.95 -15.19
CA ALA A 85 -16.38 4.97 -16.13
C ALA A 85 -14.90 5.23 -16.48
N ALA A 86 -14.52 6.49 -16.71
CA ALA A 86 -13.12 6.85 -16.97
C ALA A 86 -12.21 6.56 -15.76
N PHE A 87 -12.66 6.89 -14.55
CA PHE A 87 -11.94 6.55 -13.31
C PHE A 87 -11.82 5.03 -13.10
N LEU A 88 -12.89 4.27 -13.36
CA LEU A 88 -12.85 2.81 -13.27
C LEU A 88 -11.89 2.21 -14.30
N MET A 89 -11.93 2.65 -15.55
CA MET A 89 -11.03 2.15 -16.60
C MET A 89 -9.56 2.43 -16.27
N THR A 90 -9.25 3.64 -15.83
CA THR A 90 -7.88 4.02 -15.44
C THR A 90 -7.41 3.31 -14.17
N GLY A 91 -8.29 3.18 -13.17
CA GLY A 91 -8.02 2.43 -11.94
C GLY A 91 -7.77 0.95 -12.21
N LEU A 92 -8.64 0.30 -12.99
CA LEU A 92 -8.49 -1.10 -13.38
C LEU A 92 -7.22 -1.34 -14.19
N SER A 93 -6.84 -0.42 -15.09
CA SER A 93 -5.58 -0.50 -15.82
C SER A 93 -4.37 -0.45 -14.89
N LYS A 94 -4.38 0.44 -13.88
CA LYS A 94 -3.30 0.52 -12.90
C LYS A 94 -3.23 -0.71 -12.02
N VAL A 95 -4.36 -1.21 -11.52
CA VAL A 95 -4.40 -2.43 -10.68
C VAL A 95 -3.94 -3.67 -11.46
N LYS A 96 -4.29 -3.80 -12.74
CA LYS A 96 -3.80 -4.90 -13.60
C LYS A 96 -2.27 -4.91 -13.77
N HIS A 97 -1.60 -3.77 -13.63
CA HIS A 97 -0.15 -3.67 -13.68
C HIS A 97 0.54 -3.84 -12.31
N PHE A 98 -0.23 -3.82 -11.21
CA PHE A 98 0.28 -4.18 -9.89
C PHE A 98 0.19 -5.71 -9.72
N THR A 99 1.19 -6.43 -10.23
CA THR A 99 1.37 -7.85 -9.90
C THR A 99 1.80 -7.95 -8.44
N VAL A 100 0.84 -8.15 -7.52
CA VAL A 100 1.09 -8.39 -6.09
C VAL A 100 1.79 -9.74 -5.86
N VAL A 101 1.75 -10.61 -6.87
CA VAL A 101 2.51 -11.86 -6.89
C VAL A 101 3.89 -11.56 -7.49
N PRO A 102 5.00 -11.69 -6.72
CA PRO A 102 6.33 -11.55 -7.29
C PRO A 102 6.59 -12.77 -8.19
N THR A 103 6.35 -12.60 -9.48
CA THR A 103 6.56 -13.64 -10.51
C THR A 103 7.99 -14.14 -10.47
N ASP A 104 8.95 -13.24 -10.28
CA ASP A 104 10.38 -13.56 -10.18
C ASP A 104 10.71 -14.46 -8.99
N THR A 105 9.97 -14.36 -7.88
CA THR A 105 10.18 -15.19 -6.69
C THR A 105 9.58 -16.58 -6.89
N LEU A 106 8.42 -16.68 -7.54
CA LEU A 106 7.82 -17.96 -7.91
C LEU A 106 8.70 -18.72 -8.91
N ASP A 107 9.23 -18.02 -9.92
CA ASP A 107 10.12 -18.61 -10.92
C ASP A 107 11.44 -19.10 -10.29
N ARG A 108 11.97 -18.36 -9.31
CA ARG A 108 13.15 -18.79 -8.54
C ARG A 108 12.86 -20.04 -7.71
N VAL A 109 11.73 -20.12 -7.02
CA VAL A 109 11.35 -21.31 -6.22
C VAL A 109 11.17 -22.53 -7.11
N GLU A 110 10.54 -22.39 -8.28
CA GLU A 110 10.37 -23.47 -9.24
C GLU A 110 11.73 -23.94 -9.81
N SER A 111 12.63 -23.00 -10.13
CA SER A 111 13.98 -23.31 -10.60
C SER A 111 14.82 -24.10 -9.57
N ILE A 112 14.65 -23.79 -8.28
CA ILE A 112 15.32 -24.49 -7.17
C ILE A 112 14.79 -25.90 -7.04
N SER A 113 13.46 -26.08 -7.08
CA SER A 113 12.82 -27.40 -7.04
C SER A 113 13.27 -28.28 -8.22
N LYS A 114 13.33 -27.71 -9.43
CA LYS A 114 13.77 -28.42 -10.65
C LYS A 114 15.24 -28.84 -10.59
N LYS A 115 16.11 -28.00 -10.01
CA LYS A 115 17.53 -28.32 -9.76
C LYS A 115 17.67 -29.45 -8.74
N LEU A 116 16.90 -29.41 -7.65
CA LEU A 116 16.93 -30.45 -6.61
C LEU A 116 16.43 -31.81 -7.16
N LYS A 117 15.35 -31.82 -7.94
CA LYS A 117 14.83 -33.05 -8.57
C LYS A 117 15.85 -33.68 -9.51
N LYS A 118 16.51 -32.86 -10.34
CA LYS A 118 17.56 -33.34 -11.26
C LYS A 118 18.78 -33.88 -10.52
N HIS A 119 19.14 -33.29 -9.37
CA HIS A 119 20.25 -33.77 -8.54
C HIS A 119 19.91 -35.08 -7.81
N ALA A 120 18.66 -35.25 -7.36
CA ALA A 120 18.17 -36.48 -6.75
C ALA A 120 18.10 -37.65 -7.75
N GLU A 121 17.67 -37.41 -9.00
CA GLU A 121 17.67 -38.44 -10.06
C GLU A 121 19.10 -38.84 -10.48
N GLN A 122 20.06 -37.91 -10.43
CA GLN A 122 21.45 -38.16 -10.81
C GLN A 122 22.28 -38.85 -9.70
N HIS A 123 21.86 -38.80 -8.44
CA HIS A 123 22.55 -39.44 -7.30
C HIS A 123 21.73 -40.55 -6.62
N GLY A 124 20.49 -40.81 -7.05
CA GLY A 124 19.66 -41.91 -6.55
C GLY A 124 19.93 -43.28 -7.17
N HIS A 125 20.96 -43.41 -8.01
CA HIS A 125 21.43 -44.67 -8.60
C HIS A 125 22.75 -45.13 -7.98
N VAL A 126 22.81 -45.20 -6.64
CA VAL A 126 23.86 -45.91 -5.91
C VAL A 126 23.21 -46.88 -4.94
#